data_AF-A0A0F9AIA9-F1
#
_entry.id   AF-A0A0F9AIA9-F1
#
_cell.length_a   1.000
_cell.length_b   1.000
_cell.length_c   1.000
_cell.angle_alpha   90.00
_cell.angle_beta   90.00
_cell.angle_gamma   90.00
#
_symmetry.space_group_name_H-M   'P 1'
#
loop_
_entity.id
_entity.type
_entity.pdbx_description
1 polymer ?
#
loop_
_entity_poly.entity_id
_entity_poly.type
_entity_poly.pdbx_seq_one_letter_code
_entity_poly.pdbx_strand_id
1 'polypeptide(L)'
;LRMLGADDLSIDVMKDLSQSRLTPEMIMRLWVRNKEVYEPLWKDLQDQGVDLARISFLKELAWAVPTAGEVVNFAAKEAFEDEMAAFYGLDDEFEAIDQKWFDMAGVKEEARPLYWRAHWQHPALQTVFNLLHRGLITEAEVERYYRVVEIPTRWRKGLTEISWDLPNRIELRMMARYGLVDKNFLVEQLGKVGLAEEYRSVAADMMLAMGVRTDLSTRYSKGWINAEGVKTELAGAGLSEEVQTRMFQWIVKNVQTDRVAKERDLTVTDIIKGVKKGTITRAQGQTLLVNMGYDSTEAKFKLDINIPIEEEVKEVAQRQLSKTDILKAYRLGEIDVSEATLLLMDIRYSADNTAFLLTLVDATKVLIEEERLKELTKLDVVKGVKVGVITVEEGYIM
;
A
#
# COMPACT_ATOMS: atom_id res chain seq x y z
N LEU A 1 90.58 36.19 17.02
CA LEU A 1 90.93 37.01 15.83
C LEU A 1 91.77 38.22 16.21
N ARG A 2 91.35 39.12 17.12
CA ARG A 2 92.24 40.21 17.62
C ARG A 2 93.56 39.71 18.22
N MET A 3 93.51 38.66 19.03
CA MET A 3 94.71 38.01 19.60
C MET A 3 95.59 37.27 18.56
N LEU A 4 95.09 37.11 17.32
CA LEU A 4 95.81 36.50 16.20
C LEU A 4 96.29 37.56 15.18
N GLY A 5 96.15 38.86 15.49
CA GLY A 5 96.65 39.96 14.64
C GLY A 5 95.70 40.44 13.53
N ALA A 6 94.45 39.98 13.49
CA ALA A 6 93.46 40.49 12.52
C ALA A 6 92.99 41.90 12.90
N ASP A 7 92.90 42.80 11.91
CA ASP A 7 92.32 44.14 12.08
C ASP A 7 90.78 44.09 12.23
N ASP A 8 90.20 45.20 12.70
CA ASP A 8 88.76 45.25 12.97
C ASP A 8 87.91 45.03 11.70
N LEU A 9 88.39 45.46 10.54
CA LEU A 9 87.74 45.24 9.24
C LEU A 9 87.67 43.74 8.91
N SER A 10 88.78 43.02 9.03
CA SER A 10 88.86 41.58 8.78
C SER A 10 88.00 40.79 9.75
N ILE A 11 87.91 41.26 11.00
CA ILE A 11 87.05 40.65 12.02
C ILE A 11 85.58 40.83 11.67
N ASP A 12 85.16 42.01 11.21
CA ASP A 12 83.77 42.26 10.86
C ASP A 12 83.36 41.54 9.57
N VAL A 13 84.24 41.45 8.58
CA VAL A 13 84.03 40.61 7.38
C VAL A 13 83.91 39.13 7.77
N MET A 14 84.78 38.62 8.64
CA MET A 14 84.71 37.24 9.11
C MET A 14 83.43 36.96 9.92
N LYS A 15 82.97 37.92 10.73
CA LYS A 15 81.67 37.81 11.42
C LYS A 15 80.53 37.70 10.42
N ASP A 16 80.52 38.56 9.41
CA ASP A 16 79.47 38.57 8.39
C ASP A 16 79.45 37.27 7.57
N LEU A 17 80.63 36.78 7.18
CA LEU A 17 80.81 35.47 6.52
C LEU A 17 80.45 34.27 7.42
N SER A 18 80.48 34.44 8.75
CA SER A 18 80.13 33.38 9.71
C SER A 18 78.64 33.32 10.05
N GLN A 19 77.85 34.30 9.61
CA GLN A 19 76.41 34.29 9.84
C GLN A 19 75.74 33.18 9.05
N SER A 20 74.81 32.46 9.69
CA SER A 20 73.95 31.50 8.98
C SER A 20 72.98 32.27 8.08
N ARG A 21 73.10 32.06 6.78
CA ARG A 21 72.23 32.64 5.75
C ARG A 21 71.12 31.67 5.35
N LEU A 22 70.02 32.21 4.86
CA LEU A 22 68.92 31.40 4.35
C LEU A 22 69.31 30.74 3.02
N THR A 23 68.86 29.51 2.82
CA THR A 23 69.06 28.83 1.53
C THR A 23 68.11 29.40 0.47
N PRO A 24 68.41 29.25 -0.83
CA PRO A 24 67.49 29.62 -1.90
C PRO A 24 66.06 29.09 -1.70
N GLU A 25 65.92 27.82 -1.28
CA GLU A 25 64.62 27.19 -1.04
C GLU A 25 63.84 27.85 0.10
N MET A 26 64.51 28.23 1.19
CA MET A 26 63.88 28.94 2.30
C MET A 26 63.39 30.32 1.87
N ILE A 27 64.22 31.05 1.10
CA ILE A 27 63.87 32.37 0.56
C ILE A 27 62.67 32.25 -0.40
N MET A 28 62.68 31.28 -1.31
CA MET A 28 61.56 31.01 -2.23
C MET A 28 60.25 30.78 -1.48
N ARG A 29 60.25 29.91 -0.46
CA ARG A 29 59.06 29.59 0.35
C ARG A 29 58.55 30.78 1.17
N LEU A 30 59.45 31.58 1.72
CA LEU A 30 59.06 32.82 2.43
C LEU A 30 58.48 33.83 1.44
N TRP A 31 59.13 34.01 0.29
CA TRP A 31 58.73 34.96 -0.73
C TRP A 31 57.31 34.71 -1.27
N VAL A 32 56.95 33.47 -1.60
CA VAL A 32 55.56 33.18 -2.05
C VAL A 32 54.52 33.38 -0.95
N ARG A 33 54.90 33.28 0.32
CA ARG A 33 53.99 33.54 1.45
C ARG A 33 53.68 35.02 1.63
N ASN A 34 54.66 35.90 1.41
CA ASN A 34 54.48 37.34 1.45
C ASN A 34 55.59 38.03 0.65
N LYS A 35 55.29 38.36 -0.61
CA LYS A 35 56.28 38.92 -1.53
C LYS A 35 56.83 40.25 -1.02
N GLU A 36 55.97 41.13 -0.52
CA GLU A 36 56.36 42.46 -0.05
C GLU A 36 57.32 42.40 1.14
N VAL A 37 57.04 41.54 2.12
CA VAL A 37 57.86 41.40 3.33
C VAL A 37 59.23 40.77 3.04
N TYR A 38 59.28 39.80 2.12
CA TYR A 38 60.47 38.98 1.91
C TYR A 38 61.25 39.29 0.61
N GLU A 39 60.80 40.24 -0.21
CA GLU A 39 61.54 40.71 -1.40
C GLU A 39 63.02 41.08 -1.11
N PRO A 40 63.36 41.72 0.02
CA PRO A 40 64.76 42.06 0.33
C PRO A 40 65.69 40.85 0.47
N LEU A 41 65.17 39.64 0.76
CA LEU A 41 65.98 38.43 0.90
C LEU A 41 66.66 38.02 -0.41
N TRP A 42 66.13 38.44 -1.57
CA TRP A 42 66.80 38.20 -2.85
C TRP A 42 68.12 38.97 -2.98
N LYS A 43 68.24 40.13 -2.32
CA LYS A 43 69.50 40.88 -2.25
C LYS A 43 70.53 40.13 -1.41
N ASP A 44 70.12 39.57 -0.27
CA ASP A 44 71.00 38.73 0.56
C ASP A 44 71.55 37.54 -0.23
N LEU A 45 70.72 36.92 -1.09
CA LEU A 45 71.18 35.85 -1.97
C LEU A 45 72.12 36.37 -3.10
N GLN A 46 71.89 37.58 -3.59
CA GLN A 46 72.78 38.24 -4.54
C GLN A 46 74.17 38.51 -3.93
N ASP A 47 74.19 38.99 -2.68
CA ASP A 47 75.41 39.29 -1.93
C ASP A 47 76.22 38.01 -1.62
N GLN A 48 75.57 36.84 -1.63
CA GLN A 48 76.21 35.52 -1.57
C GLN A 48 76.78 35.03 -2.92
N GLY A 49 76.67 35.83 -3.99
CA GLY A 49 77.25 35.55 -5.31
C GLY A 49 76.29 34.90 -6.32
N VAL A 50 74.98 34.84 -6.03
CA VAL A 50 73.98 34.41 -7.01
C VAL A 50 73.67 35.57 -7.94
N ASP A 51 73.91 35.40 -9.25
CA ASP A 51 73.64 36.45 -10.23
C ASP A 51 72.13 36.71 -10.42
N LEU A 52 71.81 37.88 -11.00
CA LEU A 52 70.43 38.32 -11.20
C LEU A 52 69.62 37.37 -12.09
N ALA A 53 70.25 36.71 -13.06
CA ALA A 53 69.56 35.76 -13.93
C ALA A 53 69.13 34.52 -13.13
N ARG A 54 70.02 33.98 -12.29
CA ARG A 54 69.69 32.86 -11.38
C ARG A 54 68.62 33.24 -10.36
N ILE A 55 68.65 34.45 -9.81
CA ILE A 55 67.57 34.95 -8.94
C ILE A 55 66.24 34.95 -9.68
N SER A 56 66.20 35.37 -10.95
CA SER A 56 64.97 35.32 -11.75
C SER A 56 64.44 33.89 -11.94
N PHE A 57 65.31 32.91 -12.16
CA PHE A 57 64.92 31.49 -12.25
C PHE A 57 64.43 30.93 -10.91
N LEU A 58 65.03 31.34 -9.79
CA LEU A 58 64.59 30.92 -8.46
C LEU A 58 63.22 31.51 -8.10
N LYS A 59 62.95 32.77 -8.47
CA LYS A 59 61.62 33.37 -8.34
C LYS A 59 60.57 32.62 -9.15
N GLU A 60 60.91 32.23 -10.37
CA GLU A 60 60.03 31.41 -11.20
C GLU A 60 59.81 30.01 -10.58
N LEU A 61 60.88 29.36 -10.11
CA LEU A 61 60.83 28.04 -9.45
C LEU A 61 60.06 28.06 -8.12
N ALA A 62 59.90 29.23 -7.50
CA ALA A 62 59.13 29.36 -6.26
C ALA A 62 57.64 29.06 -6.47
N TRP A 63 57.15 29.23 -7.69
CA TRP A 63 55.81 28.84 -8.08
C TRP A 63 55.73 27.33 -8.32
N ALA A 64 54.76 26.69 -7.67
CA ALA A 64 54.39 25.32 -7.96
C ALA A 64 53.68 25.25 -9.31
N VAL A 65 54.09 24.29 -10.13
CA VAL A 65 53.34 23.84 -11.30
C VAL A 65 52.44 22.68 -10.85
N PRO A 66 51.19 22.59 -11.31
CA PRO A 66 50.35 21.44 -11.02
C PRO A 66 51.08 20.13 -11.36
N THR A 67 51.03 19.18 -10.44
CA THR A 67 51.54 17.83 -10.63
C THR A 67 50.80 17.13 -11.76
N ALA A 68 51.41 16.10 -12.34
CA ALA A 68 50.74 15.29 -13.36
C ALA A 68 49.39 14.72 -12.88
N GLY A 69 49.28 14.37 -11.60
CA GLY A 69 48.03 13.90 -11.00
C GLY A 69 46.95 14.99 -10.95
N GLU A 70 47.30 16.22 -10.58
CA GLU A 70 46.38 17.36 -10.58
C GLU A 70 45.93 17.70 -11.99
N VAL A 71 46.84 17.72 -12.97
CA VAL A 71 46.50 17.95 -14.39
C VAL A 71 45.52 16.89 -14.90
N VAL A 72 45.75 15.62 -14.56
CA VAL A 72 44.81 14.54 -14.91
C VAL A 72 43.47 14.76 -14.22
N ASN A 73 43.45 15.14 -12.94
CA ASN A 73 42.20 15.43 -12.24
C ASN A 73 41.45 16.62 -12.85
N PHE A 74 42.13 17.68 -13.26
CA PHE A 74 41.52 18.82 -13.96
C PHE A 74 40.87 18.38 -15.27
N ALA A 75 41.56 17.56 -16.07
CA ALA A 75 41.00 17.01 -17.30
C ALA A 75 39.79 16.12 -17.01
N ALA A 76 39.86 15.29 -15.97
CA ALA A 76 38.81 14.36 -15.62
C ALA A 76 37.56 15.05 -15.06
N LYS A 77 37.73 16.22 -14.42
CA LYS A 77 36.66 17.12 -14.00
C LYS A 77 36.28 18.17 -15.04
N GLU A 78 36.74 18.02 -16.28
CA GLU A 78 36.40 18.92 -17.40
C GLU A 78 36.75 20.39 -17.10
N ALA A 79 37.73 20.65 -16.22
CA ALA A 79 38.09 21.99 -15.75
C ALA A 79 38.75 22.86 -16.85
N PHE A 80 39.37 22.21 -17.84
CA PHE A 80 39.92 22.90 -19.02
C PHE A 80 38.85 23.30 -20.04
N GLU A 81 37.62 22.78 -19.93
CA GLU A 81 36.56 22.99 -20.92
C GLU A 81 35.65 24.15 -20.50
N ASP A 82 35.83 25.32 -21.11
CA ASP A 82 35.05 26.52 -20.79
C ASP A 82 33.53 26.32 -21.00
N GLU A 83 33.14 25.51 -21.99
CA GLU A 83 31.72 25.17 -22.21
C GLU A 83 31.12 24.38 -21.04
N MET A 84 31.92 23.49 -20.42
CA MET A 84 31.48 22.70 -19.25
C MET A 84 31.45 23.58 -18.00
N ALA A 85 32.45 24.46 -17.84
CA ALA A 85 32.47 25.43 -16.76
C ALA A 85 31.25 26.36 -16.80
N ALA A 86 30.90 26.90 -17.97
CA ALA A 86 29.73 27.74 -18.15
C ALA A 86 28.41 26.97 -17.95
N PHE A 87 28.31 25.74 -18.45
CA PHE A 87 27.10 24.92 -18.30
C PHE A 87 26.78 24.57 -16.83
N TYR A 88 27.80 24.22 -16.05
CA TYR A 88 27.64 23.83 -14.64
C TYR A 88 27.81 24.97 -13.64
N GLY A 89 28.23 26.17 -14.08
CA GLY A 89 28.58 27.26 -13.16
C GLY A 89 29.85 26.97 -12.35
N LEU A 90 30.84 26.28 -12.93
CA LEU A 90 32.03 25.85 -12.18
C LEU A 90 32.94 27.00 -11.74
N ASP A 91 32.78 28.19 -12.32
CA ASP A 91 33.48 29.42 -11.92
C ASP A 91 32.71 30.23 -10.87
N ASP A 92 31.50 29.80 -10.51
CA ASP A 92 30.68 30.49 -9.52
C ASP A 92 31.40 30.52 -8.16
N GLU A 93 31.21 31.61 -7.42
CA GLU A 93 31.78 31.84 -6.09
C GLU A 93 33.32 31.84 -6.02
N PHE A 94 34.04 31.76 -7.14
CA PHE A 94 35.51 31.75 -7.15
C PHE A 94 36.13 33.00 -6.49
N GLU A 95 35.50 34.16 -6.66
CA GLU A 95 35.95 35.42 -6.06
C GLU A 95 35.68 35.51 -4.54
N ALA A 96 34.94 34.56 -3.95
CA ALA A 96 34.66 34.56 -2.52
C ALA A 96 35.86 34.12 -1.67
N ILE A 97 36.83 33.39 -2.26
CA ILE A 97 38.06 33.00 -1.57
C ILE A 97 39.09 34.12 -1.61
N ASP A 98 39.79 34.34 -0.50
CA ASP A 98 40.98 35.20 -0.51
C ASP A 98 42.08 34.54 -1.34
N GLN A 99 42.30 35.09 -2.54
CA GLN A 99 43.26 34.63 -3.53
C GLN A 99 44.71 34.57 -2.99
N LYS A 100 45.01 35.26 -1.88
CA LYS A 100 46.31 35.17 -1.20
C LYS A 100 46.64 33.76 -0.71
N TRP A 101 45.63 32.92 -0.43
CA TRP A 101 45.90 31.52 -0.05
C TRP A 101 46.53 30.72 -1.19
N PHE A 102 46.17 31.00 -2.44
CA PHE A 102 46.84 30.42 -3.60
C PHE A 102 48.27 30.93 -3.75
N ASP A 103 48.52 32.23 -3.52
CA ASP A 103 49.88 32.78 -3.49
C ASP A 103 50.74 32.07 -2.44
N MET A 104 50.24 31.93 -1.20
CA MET A 104 50.95 31.26 -0.11
C MET A 104 51.20 29.76 -0.38
N ALA A 105 50.34 29.12 -1.17
CA ALA A 105 50.50 27.75 -1.66
C ALA A 105 51.43 27.65 -2.88
N GLY A 106 51.86 28.77 -3.46
CA GLY A 106 52.69 28.82 -4.65
C GLY A 106 51.92 28.53 -5.95
N VAL A 107 50.59 28.67 -5.98
CA VAL A 107 49.77 28.43 -7.18
C VAL A 107 49.70 29.69 -8.03
N LYS A 108 50.17 29.58 -9.28
CA LYS A 108 50.08 30.66 -10.27
C LYS A 108 48.63 31.01 -10.58
N GLU A 109 48.38 32.28 -10.86
CA GLU A 109 47.07 32.85 -11.18
C GLU A 109 46.31 32.05 -12.26
N GLU A 110 47.00 31.69 -13.34
CA GLU A 110 46.46 30.89 -14.45
C GLU A 110 45.96 29.49 -14.07
N ALA A 111 46.50 28.89 -13.00
CA ALA A 111 46.12 27.55 -12.55
C ALA A 111 44.96 27.57 -11.54
N ARG A 112 44.70 28.71 -10.88
CA ARG A 112 43.71 28.79 -9.80
C ARG A 112 42.29 28.44 -10.25
N PRO A 113 41.80 28.90 -11.43
CA PRO A 113 40.48 28.51 -11.92
C PRO A 113 40.36 27.01 -12.15
N LEU A 114 41.44 26.31 -12.52
CA LEU A 114 41.41 24.86 -12.74
C LEU A 114 41.22 24.10 -11.43
N TYR A 115 41.93 24.52 -10.37
CA TYR A 115 41.73 23.98 -9.02
C TYR A 115 40.30 24.23 -8.54
N TRP A 116 39.76 25.42 -8.80
CA TRP A 116 38.38 25.73 -8.46
C TRP A 116 37.40 24.87 -9.28
N ARG A 117 37.45 24.87 -10.60
CA ARG A 117 36.53 24.08 -11.41
C ARG A 117 36.53 22.58 -11.05
N ALA A 118 37.68 22.04 -10.63
CA ALA A 118 37.81 20.64 -10.22
C ALA A 118 37.44 20.34 -8.75
N HIS A 119 37.13 21.36 -7.93
CA HIS A 119 36.81 21.17 -6.50
C HIS A 119 35.36 20.72 -6.26
N TRP A 120 34.45 21.01 -7.20
CA TRP A 120 33.02 20.78 -7.03
C TRP A 120 32.67 19.30 -6.84
N GLN A 121 31.67 19.06 -5.99
CA GLN A 121 31.07 17.74 -5.82
C GLN A 121 29.74 17.68 -6.56
N HIS A 122 29.65 16.76 -7.53
CA HIS A 122 28.43 16.57 -8.30
C HIS A 122 27.43 15.64 -7.58
N PRO A 123 26.12 15.79 -7.84
CA PRO A 123 25.10 14.91 -7.25
C PRO A 123 25.35 13.43 -7.56
N ALA A 124 24.89 12.53 -6.69
CA ALA A 124 24.96 11.11 -6.97
C ALA A 124 24.14 10.72 -8.21
N LEU A 125 24.56 9.66 -8.92
CA LEU A 125 23.93 9.21 -10.17
C LEU A 125 22.41 9.01 -10.07
N GLN A 126 21.94 8.41 -8.96
CA GLN A 126 20.50 8.18 -8.75
C GLN A 126 19.72 9.49 -8.60
N THR A 127 20.34 10.53 -8.01
CA THR A 127 19.74 11.87 -7.93
C THR A 127 19.60 12.48 -9.31
N VAL A 128 20.61 12.32 -10.18
CA VAL A 128 20.55 12.80 -11.58
C VAL A 128 19.45 12.09 -12.37
N PHE A 129 19.28 10.79 -12.21
CA PHE A 129 18.16 10.06 -12.83
C PHE A 129 16.80 10.54 -12.33
N ASN A 130 16.67 10.87 -11.05
CA ASN A 130 15.44 11.49 -10.55
C ASN A 130 15.14 12.85 -11.21
N LEU A 131 16.16 13.65 -11.53
CA LEU A 131 15.99 14.90 -12.28
C LEU A 131 15.52 14.61 -13.72
N LEU A 132 16.11 13.60 -14.36
CA LEU A 132 15.71 13.14 -15.70
C LEU A 132 14.25 12.69 -15.73
N HIS A 133 13.83 11.81 -14.82
CA HIS A 133 12.46 11.29 -14.78
C HIS A 133 11.41 12.37 -14.44
N ARG A 134 11.84 13.44 -13.77
CA ARG A 134 10.99 14.61 -13.49
C ARG A 134 10.96 15.62 -14.64
N GLY A 135 11.68 15.36 -15.73
CA GLY A 135 11.77 16.25 -16.90
C GLY A 135 12.49 17.57 -16.60
N LEU A 136 13.32 17.61 -15.56
CA LEU A 136 14.11 18.80 -15.18
C LEU A 136 15.42 18.89 -15.96
N ILE A 137 15.88 17.77 -16.51
CA ILE A 137 17.03 17.66 -17.40
C ILE A 137 16.71 16.66 -18.52
N THR A 138 17.52 16.68 -19.56
CA THR A 138 17.47 15.81 -20.74
C THR A 138 18.52 14.71 -20.69
N GLU A 139 18.36 13.65 -21.49
CA GLU A 139 19.39 12.60 -21.62
C GLU A 139 20.74 13.15 -22.14
N ALA A 140 20.72 14.21 -22.96
CA ALA A 140 21.94 14.88 -23.42
C ALA A 140 22.70 15.57 -22.27
N GLU A 141 21.98 16.10 -21.29
CA GLU A 141 22.57 16.68 -20.08
C GLU A 141 23.08 15.57 -19.14
N VAL A 142 22.42 14.42 -19.09
CA VAL A 142 22.95 13.22 -18.39
C VAL A 142 24.27 12.74 -19.02
N GLU A 143 24.39 12.77 -20.35
CA GLU A 143 25.64 12.44 -21.04
C GLU A 143 26.78 13.42 -20.70
N ARG A 144 26.47 14.71 -20.57
CA ARG A 144 27.42 15.71 -20.05
C ARG A 144 27.79 15.42 -18.60
N TYR A 145 26.85 14.99 -17.77
CA TYR A 145 27.12 14.66 -16.37
C TYR A 145 28.10 13.48 -16.27
N TYR A 146 27.96 12.45 -17.09
CA TYR A 146 28.89 11.31 -17.09
C TYR A 146 30.34 11.68 -17.35
N ARG A 147 30.59 12.77 -18.08
CA ARG A 147 31.93 13.30 -18.30
C ARG A 147 32.56 13.82 -17.02
N VAL A 148 31.86 14.74 -16.33
CA VAL A 148 32.40 15.43 -15.14
C VAL A 148 32.54 14.52 -13.91
N VAL A 149 31.79 13.40 -13.87
CA VAL A 149 31.95 12.35 -12.85
C VAL A 149 32.73 11.12 -13.34
N GLU A 150 33.41 11.23 -14.49
CA GLU A 150 34.39 10.25 -14.96
C GLU A 150 33.81 8.85 -15.22
N ILE A 151 32.54 8.75 -15.62
CA ILE A 151 31.92 7.47 -16.00
C ILE A 151 32.42 7.06 -17.39
N PRO A 152 33.06 5.87 -17.55
CA PRO A 152 33.55 5.42 -18.84
C PRO A 152 32.45 5.26 -19.88
N THR A 153 32.72 5.64 -21.13
CA THR A 153 31.77 5.63 -22.26
C THR A 153 31.08 4.28 -22.47
N ARG A 154 31.75 3.16 -22.17
CA ARG A 154 31.19 1.81 -22.26
C ARG A 154 29.91 1.62 -21.43
N TRP A 155 29.78 2.34 -20.31
CA TRP A 155 28.68 2.17 -19.36
C TRP A 155 27.54 3.15 -19.57
N ARG A 156 27.81 4.33 -20.13
CA ARG A 156 26.88 5.47 -20.19
C ARG A 156 25.52 5.08 -20.76
N LYS A 157 25.49 4.52 -21.97
CA LYS A 157 24.26 4.08 -22.62
C LYS A 157 23.47 3.08 -21.75
N GLY A 158 24.15 2.08 -21.19
CA GLY A 158 23.50 1.07 -20.35
C GLY A 158 22.97 1.66 -19.04
N LEU A 159 23.71 2.59 -18.42
CA LEU A 159 23.27 3.29 -17.21
C LEU A 159 22.05 4.17 -17.47
N THR A 160 22.01 4.90 -18.58
CA THR A 160 20.83 5.66 -19.00
C THR A 160 19.64 4.74 -19.27
N GLU A 161 19.84 3.63 -20.00
CA GLU A 161 18.76 2.68 -20.30
C GLU A 161 18.15 2.07 -19.03
N ILE A 162 18.96 1.68 -18.05
CA ILE A 162 18.46 1.10 -16.79
C ILE A 162 17.97 2.16 -15.79
N SER A 163 18.09 3.45 -16.10
CA SER A 163 17.49 4.50 -15.26
C SER A 163 15.97 4.36 -15.24
N TRP A 164 15.38 3.94 -16.35
CA TRP A 164 13.96 3.70 -16.47
C TRP A 164 13.55 2.35 -15.90
N ASP A 165 12.58 2.36 -15.00
CA ASP A 165 12.01 1.13 -14.43
C ASP A 165 11.24 0.32 -15.48
N LEU A 166 11.37 -1.00 -15.40
CA LEU A 166 10.50 -1.94 -16.10
C LEU A 166 9.22 -2.16 -15.30
N PRO A 167 8.11 -2.60 -15.95
CA PRO A 167 6.91 -2.97 -15.24
C PRO A 167 7.20 -3.95 -14.10
N ASN A 168 6.77 -3.59 -12.90
CA ASN A 168 7.02 -4.41 -11.72
C ASN A 168 6.12 -5.67 -11.74
N ARG A 169 6.35 -6.58 -10.80
CA ARG A 169 5.60 -7.86 -10.74
C ARG A 169 4.09 -7.71 -10.57
N ILE A 170 3.63 -6.62 -9.96
CA ILE A 170 2.21 -6.34 -9.78
C ILE A 170 1.62 -5.91 -11.12
N GLU A 171 2.28 -4.97 -11.81
CA GLU A 171 1.87 -4.48 -13.13
C GLU A 171 1.85 -5.60 -14.16
N LEU A 172 2.91 -6.41 -14.25
CA LEU A 172 2.96 -7.58 -15.13
C LEU A 172 1.81 -8.55 -14.88
N ARG A 173 1.48 -8.80 -13.61
CA ARG A 173 0.35 -9.66 -13.23
C ARG A 173 -0.99 -9.03 -13.63
N MET A 174 -1.13 -7.72 -13.49
CA MET A 174 -2.34 -7.01 -13.92
C MET A 174 -2.50 -7.07 -15.44
N MET A 175 -1.43 -6.81 -16.20
CA MET A 175 -1.42 -6.95 -17.66
C MET A 175 -1.85 -8.36 -18.08
N ALA A 176 -1.27 -9.40 -17.44
CA ALA A 176 -1.63 -10.78 -17.69
C ALA A 176 -3.10 -11.09 -17.35
N ARG A 177 -3.58 -10.58 -16.20
CA ARG A 177 -4.98 -10.77 -15.75
C ARG A 177 -5.99 -10.20 -16.74
N TYR A 178 -5.67 -9.09 -17.39
CA TYR A 178 -6.52 -8.46 -18.40
C TYR A 178 -6.28 -8.98 -19.83
N GLY A 179 -5.43 -9.99 -20.00
CA GLY A 179 -5.14 -10.57 -21.32
C GLY A 179 -4.39 -9.62 -22.26
N LEU A 180 -3.64 -8.65 -21.71
CA LEU A 180 -2.90 -7.66 -22.49
C LEU A 180 -1.53 -8.17 -22.96
N VAL A 181 -1.05 -9.28 -22.40
CA VAL A 181 0.28 -9.85 -22.65
C VAL A 181 0.21 -11.38 -22.64
N ASP A 182 1.16 -12.01 -23.34
CA ASP A 182 1.29 -13.46 -23.43
C ASP A 182 2.42 -14.02 -22.52
N LYS A 183 2.58 -15.36 -22.53
CA LYS A 183 3.60 -16.03 -21.73
C LYS A 183 5.03 -15.63 -22.14
N ASN A 184 5.28 -15.46 -23.43
CA ASN A 184 6.62 -15.15 -23.95
C ASN A 184 7.07 -13.77 -23.48
N PHE A 185 6.20 -12.78 -23.58
CA PHE A 185 6.42 -11.44 -23.04
C PHE A 185 6.74 -11.51 -21.54
N LEU A 186 5.93 -12.23 -20.75
CA LEU A 186 6.15 -12.36 -19.31
C LEU A 186 7.50 -13.02 -18.99
N VAL A 187 7.88 -14.09 -19.68
CA VAL A 187 9.17 -14.76 -19.50
C VAL A 187 10.33 -13.80 -19.79
N GLU A 188 10.24 -13.04 -20.87
CA GLU A 188 11.25 -12.04 -21.24
C GLU A 188 11.38 -10.95 -20.17
N GLN A 189 10.26 -10.33 -19.76
CA GLN A 189 10.26 -9.28 -18.74
C GLN A 189 10.77 -9.79 -17.40
N LEU A 190 10.38 -11.01 -17.00
CA LEU A 190 10.89 -11.66 -15.79
C LEU A 190 12.41 -11.87 -15.85
N GLY A 191 12.95 -12.15 -17.04
CA GLY A 191 14.39 -12.20 -17.26
C GLY A 191 15.08 -10.84 -17.06
N LYS A 192 14.50 -9.77 -17.61
CA LYS A 192 15.06 -8.41 -17.50
C LYS A 192 15.10 -7.87 -16.06
N VAL A 193 14.13 -8.24 -15.23
CA VAL A 193 14.13 -7.91 -13.79
C VAL A 193 14.99 -8.86 -12.93
N GLY A 194 15.72 -9.79 -13.57
CA GLY A 194 16.70 -10.66 -12.92
C GLY A 194 16.16 -11.94 -12.30
N LEU A 195 14.94 -12.39 -12.63
CA LEU A 195 14.48 -13.71 -12.17
C LEU A 195 15.30 -14.83 -12.85
N ALA A 196 15.76 -15.81 -12.09
CA ALA A 196 16.50 -16.95 -12.62
C ALA A 196 15.63 -17.78 -13.60
N GLU A 197 16.28 -18.33 -14.63
CA GLU A 197 15.64 -18.87 -15.84
C GLU A 197 14.62 -19.98 -15.53
N GLU A 198 14.98 -20.88 -14.63
CA GLU A 198 14.18 -22.02 -14.20
C GLU A 198 12.84 -21.62 -13.57
N TYR A 199 12.72 -20.38 -13.07
CA TYR A 199 11.49 -19.88 -12.46
C TYR A 199 10.62 -19.03 -13.40
N ARG A 200 11.17 -18.57 -14.54
CA ARG A 200 10.46 -17.60 -15.40
C ARG A 200 9.17 -18.18 -15.98
N SER A 201 9.24 -19.41 -16.50
CA SER A 201 8.09 -20.08 -17.13
C SER A 201 6.95 -20.32 -16.13
N VAL A 202 7.26 -20.87 -14.95
CA VAL A 202 6.24 -21.15 -13.92
C VAL A 202 5.67 -19.86 -13.31
N ALA A 203 6.47 -18.80 -13.16
CA ALA A 203 5.98 -17.50 -12.72
C ALA A 203 5.06 -16.84 -13.76
N ALA A 204 5.39 -16.98 -15.05
CA ALA A 204 4.52 -16.52 -16.14
C ALA A 204 3.19 -17.30 -16.17
N ASP A 205 3.21 -18.64 -16.00
CA ASP A 205 2.01 -19.46 -15.87
C ASP A 205 1.12 -18.98 -14.70
N MET A 206 1.74 -18.69 -13.54
CA MET A 206 1.02 -18.17 -12.38
C MET A 206 0.32 -16.83 -12.69
N MET A 207 0.97 -15.93 -13.42
CA MET A 207 0.41 -14.62 -13.77
C MET A 207 -0.78 -14.75 -14.73
N LEU A 208 -0.68 -15.62 -15.74
CA LEU A 208 -1.75 -15.86 -16.72
C LEU A 208 -2.93 -16.62 -16.11
N ALA A 209 -2.65 -17.67 -15.33
CA ALA A 209 -3.66 -18.57 -14.80
C ALA A 209 -4.75 -17.84 -13.99
N MET A 210 -4.40 -16.77 -13.28
CA MET A 210 -5.39 -16.01 -12.50
C MET A 210 -6.45 -15.34 -13.38
N GLY A 211 -6.03 -14.67 -14.46
CA GLY A 211 -6.93 -14.03 -15.42
C GLY A 211 -7.77 -15.05 -16.17
N VAL A 212 -7.08 -16.02 -16.78
CA VAL A 212 -7.69 -17.10 -17.57
C VAL A 212 -8.71 -17.87 -16.76
N ARG A 213 -8.41 -18.24 -15.51
CA ARG A 213 -9.38 -18.93 -14.64
C ARG A 213 -10.60 -18.08 -14.39
N THR A 214 -10.41 -16.82 -14.02
CA THR A 214 -11.52 -15.94 -13.60
C THR A 214 -12.49 -15.72 -14.76
N ASP A 215 -11.95 -15.45 -15.94
CA ASP A 215 -12.73 -15.27 -17.15
C ASP A 215 -13.45 -16.57 -17.57
N LEU A 216 -12.71 -17.67 -17.76
CA LEU A 216 -13.29 -18.95 -18.19
C LEU A 216 -14.30 -19.52 -17.20
N SER A 217 -14.05 -19.42 -15.88
CA SER A 217 -15.03 -19.82 -14.85
C SER A 217 -16.34 -19.04 -14.98
N THR A 218 -16.26 -17.73 -15.26
CA THR A 218 -17.45 -16.87 -15.40
C THR A 218 -18.22 -17.19 -16.68
N ARG A 219 -17.50 -17.35 -17.80
CA ARG A 219 -18.13 -17.71 -19.09
C ARG A 219 -18.78 -19.09 -19.02
N TYR A 220 -18.11 -20.05 -18.38
CA TYR A 220 -18.63 -21.41 -18.22
C TYR A 220 -19.84 -21.47 -17.27
N SER A 221 -19.78 -20.80 -16.11
CA SER A 221 -20.91 -20.78 -15.16
C SER A 221 -22.18 -20.13 -15.73
N LYS A 222 -22.02 -19.15 -16.63
CA LYS A 222 -23.12 -18.51 -17.37
C LYS A 222 -23.56 -19.28 -18.61
N GLY A 223 -22.92 -20.41 -18.93
CA GLY A 223 -23.22 -21.22 -20.12
C GLY A 223 -22.84 -20.55 -21.45
N TRP A 224 -21.98 -19.53 -21.45
CA TRP A 224 -21.49 -18.88 -22.68
C TRP A 224 -20.50 -19.77 -23.44
N ILE A 225 -19.81 -20.66 -22.73
CA ILE A 225 -18.93 -21.69 -23.29
C ILE A 225 -19.26 -23.04 -22.66
N ASN A 226 -19.09 -24.12 -23.41
CA ASN A 226 -19.21 -25.50 -22.91
C ASN A 226 -17.83 -26.03 -22.48
N ALA A 227 -17.79 -27.28 -21.98
CA ALA A 227 -16.54 -27.88 -21.52
C ALA A 227 -15.48 -27.97 -22.64
N GLU A 228 -15.87 -28.30 -23.87
CA GLU A 228 -14.93 -28.34 -24.99
C GLU A 228 -14.36 -26.94 -25.29
N GLY A 229 -15.19 -25.90 -25.26
CA GLY A 229 -14.76 -24.51 -25.41
C GLY A 229 -13.76 -24.08 -24.34
N VAL A 230 -13.96 -24.48 -23.07
CA VAL A 230 -12.97 -24.24 -22.00
C VAL A 230 -11.63 -24.89 -22.34
N LYS A 231 -11.65 -26.13 -22.87
CA LYS A 231 -10.43 -26.85 -23.25
C LYS A 231 -9.69 -26.18 -24.41
N THR A 232 -10.42 -25.74 -25.43
CA THR A 232 -9.84 -25.00 -26.57
C THR A 232 -9.16 -23.69 -26.13
N GLU A 233 -9.84 -22.91 -25.27
CA GLU A 233 -9.31 -21.65 -24.77
C GLU A 233 -8.07 -21.85 -23.88
N LEU A 234 -8.07 -22.87 -23.02
CA LEU A 234 -6.90 -23.22 -22.20
C LEU A 234 -5.70 -23.63 -23.05
N ALA A 235 -5.92 -24.36 -24.15
CA ALA A 235 -4.87 -24.71 -25.10
C ALA A 235 -4.29 -23.47 -25.81
N GLY A 236 -5.13 -22.45 -26.07
CA GLY A 236 -4.71 -21.18 -26.65
C GLY A 236 -4.08 -20.19 -25.66
N ALA A 237 -4.21 -20.40 -24.35
CA ALA A 237 -3.76 -19.47 -23.32
C ALA A 237 -2.24 -19.45 -23.08
N GLY A 238 -1.48 -20.35 -23.73
CA GLY A 238 -0.02 -20.45 -23.59
C GLY A 238 0.46 -21.05 -22.26
N LEU A 239 -0.45 -21.60 -21.45
CA LEU A 239 -0.14 -22.24 -20.16
C LEU A 239 0.57 -23.60 -20.38
N SER A 240 1.34 -24.09 -19.40
CA SER A 240 1.85 -25.47 -19.44
C SER A 240 0.71 -26.50 -19.44
N GLU A 241 0.93 -27.68 -20.04
CA GLU A 241 -0.10 -28.73 -20.11
C GLU A 241 -0.61 -29.17 -18.73
N GLU A 242 0.28 -29.20 -17.72
CA GLU A 242 -0.08 -29.53 -16.35
C GLU A 242 -0.97 -28.44 -15.72
N VAL A 243 -0.69 -27.16 -16.04
CA VAL A 243 -1.51 -26.04 -15.58
C VAL A 243 -2.86 -26.05 -16.29
N GLN A 244 -2.90 -26.24 -17.61
CA GLN A 244 -4.13 -26.38 -18.38
C GLN A 244 -5.02 -27.48 -17.81
N THR A 245 -4.46 -28.65 -17.54
CA THR A 245 -5.19 -29.80 -16.99
C THR A 245 -5.81 -29.48 -15.63
N ARG A 246 -5.03 -28.90 -14.71
CA ARG A 246 -5.53 -28.51 -13.39
C ARG A 246 -6.61 -27.43 -13.49
N MET A 247 -6.44 -26.45 -14.37
CA MET A 247 -7.41 -25.38 -14.57
C MET A 247 -8.71 -25.88 -15.18
N PHE A 248 -8.65 -26.76 -16.16
CA PHE A 248 -9.82 -27.40 -16.73
C PHE A 248 -10.62 -28.14 -15.65
N GLN A 249 -9.94 -28.93 -14.82
CA GLN A 249 -10.59 -29.64 -13.70
C GLN A 249 -11.22 -28.64 -12.72
N TRP A 250 -10.54 -27.55 -12.38
CA TRP A 250 -11.10 -26.51 -11.52
C TRP A 250 -12.34 -25.87 -12.13
N ILE A 251 -12.27 -25.43 -13.38
CA ILE A 251 -13.36 -24.71 -14.04
C ILE A 251 -14.55 -25.63 -14.27
N VAL A 252 -14.35 -26.86 -14.76
CA VAL A 252 -15.46 -27.72 -15.18
C VAL A 252 -16.01 -28.56 -14.02
N LYS A 253 -15.13 -29.13 -13.18
CA LYS A 253 -15.56 -30.01 -12.07
C LYS A 253 -15.99 -29.25 -10.82
N ASN A 254 -15.35 -28.12 -10.48
CA ASN A 254 -15.75 -27.35 -9.30
C ASN A 254 -16.89 -26.36 -9.58
N VAL A 255 -17.18 -26.00 -10.84
CA VAL A 255 -18.34 -25.13 -11.15
C VAL A 255 -19.65 -25.93 -11.25
N GLN A 256 -19.60 -27.26 -11.43
CA GLN A 256 -20.81 -28.09 -11.40
C GLN A 256 -21.53 -28.11 -10.03
N THR A 257 -20.91 -27.60 -8.96
CA THR A 257 -21.57 -27.45 -7.64
C THR A 257 -22.34 -26.14 -7.45
N ASP A 258 -22.24 -25.18 -8.37
CA ASP A 258 -23.17 -24.05 -8.43
C ASP A 258 -24.34 -24.38 -9.36
N ARG A 259 -24.98 -25.53 -9.12
CA ARG A 259 -26.35 -25.72 -9.64
C ARG A 259 -27.13 -24.51 -9.17
N VAL A 260 -27.65 -23.78 -10.14
CA VAL A 260 -28.64 -22.71 -10.01
C VAL A 260 -29.80 -23.24 -9.16
N ALA A 261 -29.66 -23.15 -7.84
CA ALA A 261 -30.67 -23.60 -6.88
C ALA A 261 -31.27 -22.36 -6.25
N LYS A 262 -32.29 -21.83 -6.92
CA LYS A 262 -33.47 -21.28 -6.25
C LYS A 262 -34.68 -21.25 -7.19
N GLU A 263 -34.90 -22.34 -7.93
CA GLU A 263 -36.30 -22.75 -8.07
C GLU A 263 -36.70 -23.35 -6.71
N ARG A 264 -37.81 -22.88 -6.15
CA ARG A 264 -38.27 -23.25 -4.80
C ARG A 264 -38.71 -24.71 -4.81
N ASP A 265 -37.79 -25.64 -4.57
CA ASP A 265 -38.13 -27.03 -4.33
C ASP A 265 -39.06 -27.15 -3.11
N LEU A 266 -40.08 -28.02 -3.20
CA LEU A 266 -40.96 -28.32 -2.08
C LEU A 266 -40.12 -28.84 -0.91
N THR A 267 -40.31 -28.26 0.28
CA THR A 267 -39.66 -28.80 1.47
C THR A 267 -40.36 -30.08 1.93
N VAL A 268 -39.65 -30.94 2.66
CA VAL A 268 -40.24 -32.11 3.33
C VAL A 268 -41.48 -31.72 4.15
N THR A 269 -41.44 -30.54 4.78
CA THR A 269 -42.54 -29.98 5.54
C THR A 269 -43.75 -29.63 4.67
N ASP A 270 -43.54 -29.12 3.46
CA ASP A 270 -44.62 -28.79 2.53
C ASP A 270 -45.33 -30.05 2.02
N ILE A 271 -44.57 -31.12 1.75
CA ILE A 271 -45.12 -32.42 1.36
C ILE A 271 -45.94 -33.02 2.51
N ILE A 272 -45.40 -33.03 3.74
CA ILE A 272 -46.11 -33.54 4.92
C ILE A 272 -47.38 -32.72 5.18
N LYS A 273 -47.33 -31.39 5.07
CA LYS A 273 -48.52 -30.53 5.18
C LYS A 273 -49.53 -30.80 4.08
N GLY A 274 -49.07 -31.04 2.85
CA GLY A 274 -49.91 -31.40 1.71
C GLY A 274 -50.67 -32.71 1.95
N VAL A 275 -49.99 -33.73 2.48
CA VAL A 275 -50.64 -34.99 2.85
C VAL A 275 -51.59 -34.80 4.05
N LYS A 276 -51.18 -34.06 5.09
CA LYS A 276 -51.99 -33.78 6.28
C LYS A 276 -53.28 -32.99 5.96
N LYS A 277 -53.23 -32.11 4.97
CA LYS A 277 -54.37 -31.33 4.48
C LYS A 277 -55.22 -32.08 3.43
N GLY A 278 -54.83 -33.30 3.06
CA GLY A 278 -55.50 -34.08 2.00
C GLY A 278 -55.34 -33.49 0.59
N THR A 279 -54.41 -32.55 0.38
CA THR A 279 -54.13 -31.94 -0.92
C THR A 279 -53.42 -32.91 -1.86
N ILE A 280 -52.65 -33.84 -1.30
CA ILE A 280 -52.03 -34.97 -2.01
C ILE A 280 -52.23 -36.25 -1.17
N THR A 281 -52.28 -37.41 -1.82
CA THR A 281 -52.44 -38.68 -1.11
C THR A 281 -51.15 -39.09 -0.39
N ARG A 282 -51.26 -39.97 0.61
CA ARG A 282 -50.08 -40.50 1.32
C ARG A 282 -49.10 -41.21 0.38
N ALA A 283 -49.61 -41.93 -0.62
CA ALA A 283 -48.78 -42.56 -1.65
C ALA A 283 -48.05 -41.52 -2.51
N GLN A 284 -48.73 -40.45 -2.93
CA GLN A 284 -48.11 -39.34 -3.66
C GLN A 284 -47.06 -38.62 -2.81
N GLY A 285 -47.33 -38.38 -1.53
CA GLY A 285 -46.36 -37.82 -0.60
C GLY A 285 -45.13 -38.70 -0.43
N GLN A 286 -45.31 -40.02 -0.37
CA GLN A 286 -44.19 -40.98 -0.28
C GLN A 286 -43.33 -40.94 -1.56
N THR A 287 -43.96 -40.92 -2.73
CA THR A 287 -43.25 -40.78 -4.02
C THR A 287 -42.47 -39.47 -4.10
N LEU A 288 -43.06 -38.36 -3.66
CA LEU A 288 -42.38 -37.05 -3.64
C LEU A 288 -41.17 -37.06 -2.70
N LEU A 289 -41.28 -37.68 -1.53
CA LEU A 289 -40.14 -37.85 -0.60
C LEU A 289 -39.06 -38.75 -1.17
N VAL A 290 -39.42 -39.84 -1.86
CA VAL A 290 -38.44 -40.70 -2.54
C VAL A 290 -37.71 -39.96 -3.66
N ASN A 291 -38.43 -39.12 -4.43
CA ASN A 291 -37.83 -38.27 -5.46
C ASN A 291 -36.89 -37.20 -4.88
N MET A 292 -37.05 -36.84 -3.60
CA MET A 292 -36.12 -35.98 -2.87
C MET A 292 -34.89 -36.72 -2.31
N GLY A 293 -34.78 -38.03 -2.57
CA GLY A 293 -33.63 -38.85 -2.17
C GLY A 293 -33.78 -39.59 -0.84
N TYR A 294 -34.98 -39.60 -0.22
CA TYR A 294 -35.26 -40.49 0.90
C TYR A 294 -35.47 -41.93 0.40
N ASP A 295 -35.05 -42.92 1.16
CA ASP A 295 -35.43 -44.28 0.83
C ASP A 295 -36.93 -44.52 1.09
N SER A 296 -37.48 -45.58 0.48
CA SER A 296 -38.93 -45.86 0.56
C SER A 296 -39.42 -46.10 1.99
N THR A 297 -38.57 -46.67 2.85
CA THR A 297 -38.86 -46.96 4.26
C THR A 297 -38.82 -45.69 5.10
N GLU A 298 -37.81 -44.84 4.89
CA GLU A 298 -37.67 -43.52 5.52
C GLU A 298 -38.80 -42.57 5.14
N ALA A 299 -39.17 -42.53 3.85
CA ALA A 299 -40.28 -41.73 3.36
C ALA A 299 -41.60 -42.13 4.01
N LYS A 300 -41.84 -43.45 4.15
CA LYS A 300 -43.01 -43.98 4.86
C LYS A 300 -42.98 -43.61 6.34
N PHE A 301 -41.86 -43.86 7.02
CA PHE A 301 -41.69 -43.55 8.44
C PHE A 301 -41.93 -42.05 8.74
N LYS A 302 -41.44 -41.14 7.87
CA LYS A 302 -41.67 -39.70 8.00
C LYS A 302 -43.13 -39.31 7.86
N LEU A 303 -43.91 -39.98 7.01
CA LEU A 303 -45.34 -39.75 6.92
C LEU A 303 -46.08 -40.36 8.11
N ASP A 304 -45.66 -41.54 8.57
CA ASP A 304 -46.24 -42.25 9.72
C ASP A 304 -46.10 -41.46 11.03
N ILE A 305 -44.93 -40.90 11.30
CA ILE A 305 -44.70 -40.10 12.52
C ILE A 305 -45.46 -38.77 12.52
N ASN A 306 -45.71 -38.19 11.35
CA ASN A 306 -46.36 -36.87 11.23
C ASN A 306 -47.87 -36.95 10.94
N ILE A 307 -48.35 -38.10 10.48
CA ILE A 307 -49.73 -38.33 10.02
C ILE A 307 -50.16 -39.72 10.52
N PRO A 308 -50.64 -39.83 11.78
CA PRO A 308 -51.18 -41.06 12.32
C PRO A 308 -52.30 -41.60 11.44
N ILE A 309 -52.37 -42.93 11.29
CA ILE A 309 -53.51 -43.59 10.64
C ILE A 309 -54.63 -43.62 11.69
N GLU A 310 -55.55 -42.66 11.63
CA GLU A 310 -56.78 -42.74 12.41
C GLU A 310 -57.82 -43.51 11.58
N GLU A 311 -58.18 -44.70 12.06
CA GLU A 311 -59.43 -45.36 11.67
C GLU A 311 -60.61 -44.48 12.09
N GLU A 312 -61.65 -44.43 11.24
CA GLU A 312 -62.83 -43.60 11.42
C GLU A 312 -63.51 -43.81 12.78
N VAL A 313 -63.52 -42.78 13.63
CA VAL A 313 -64.61 -42.55 14.59
C VAL A 313 -64.89 -41.05 14.65
N LYS A 314 -66.09 -40.65 14.22
CA LYS A 314 -66.64 -39.32 14.50
C LYS A 314 -66.96 -39.24 16.00
N GLU A 315 -66.18 -38.47 16.75
CA GLU A 315 -66.61 -37.92 18.03
C GLU A 315 -66.29 -36.43 18.07
N VAL A 316 -67.32 -35.60 18.21
CA VAL A 316 -67.18 -34.15 18.32
C VAL A 316 -66.56 -33.86 19.68
N ALA A 317 -65.24 -33.67 19.73
CA ALA A 317 -64.56 -33.20 20.92
C ALA A 317 -65.14 -31.82 21.31
N GLN A 318 -65.89 -31.78 22.41
CA GLN A 318 -66.33 -30.52 23.01
C GLN A 318 -65.06 -29.74 23.41
N ARG A 319 -64.87 -28.56 22.82
CA ARG A 319 -63.71 -27.70 23.13
C ARG A 319 -63.84 -27.19 24.56
N GLN A 320 -62.94 -27.61 25.43
CA GLN A 320 -62.79 -27.02 26.77
C GLN A 320 -62.26 -25.59 26.65
N LEU A 321 -62.70 -24.69 27.55
CA LEU A 321 -62.20 -23.32 27.63
C LEU A 321 -60.69 -23.33 27.95
N SER A 322 -59.91 -22.45 27.31
CA SER A 322 -58.50 -22.35 27.63
C SER A 322 -58.29 -21.61 28.95
N LYS A 323 -57.15 -21.85 29.62
CA LYS A 323 -56.72 -21.08 30.81
C LYS A 323 -56.83 -19.56 30.59
N THR A 324 -56.46 -19.09 29.40
CA THR A 324 -56.48 -17.66 29.05
C THR A 324 -57.89 -17.11 29.00
N ASP A 325 -58.84 -17.87 28.47
CA ASP A 325 -60.24 -17.45 28.35
C ASP A 325 -60.90 -17.37 29.74
N ILE A 326 -60.62 -18.36 30.61
CA ILE A 326 -61.14 -18.38 31.99
C ILE A 326 -60.59 -17.19 32.79
N LEU A 327 -59.29 -16.94 32.74
CA LEU A 327 -58.69 -15.80 33.46
C LEU A 327 -59.15 -14.44 32.91
N LYS A 328 -59.45 -14.36 31.60
CA LYS A 328 -60.01 -13.14 31.00
C LYS A 328 -61.44 -12.90 31.46
N ALA A 329 -62.28 -13.93 31.49
CA ALA A 329 -63.65 -13.84 32.01
C ALA A 329 -63.66 -13.39 33.49
N TYR A 330 -62.79 -13.97 34.32
CA TYR A 330 -62.63 -13.56 35.72
C TYR A 330 -62.15 -12.10 35.86
N ARG A 331 -61.16 -11.69 35.04
CA ARG A 331 -60.69 -10.30 35.00
C ARG A 331 -61.79 -9.31 34.60
N LEU A 332 -62.68 -9.71 33.71
CA LEU A 332 -63.81 -8.87 33.27
C LEU A 332 -64.99 -8.89 34.26
N GLY A 333 -64.96 -9.77 35.27
CA GLY A 333 -66.03 -9.91 36.26
C GLY A 333 -67.24 -10.71 35.76
N GLU A 334 -67.11 -11.40 34.63
CA GLU A 334 -68.17 -12.22 34.03
C GLU A 334 -68.38 -13.55 34.76
N ILE A 335 -67.36 -14.00 35.50
CA ILE A 335 -67.42 -15.18 36.37
C ILE A 335 -66.82 -14.83 37.73
N ASP A 336 -67.28 -15.52 38.77
CA ASP A 336 -66.76 -15.31 40.12
C ASP A 336 -65.50 -16.17 40.40
N VAL A 337 -64.91 -15.96 41.58
CA VAL A 337 -63.68 -16.66 41.99
C VAL A 337 -63.90 -18.17 42.16
N SER A 338 -65.10 -18.60 42.54
CA SER A 338 -65.45 -20.00 42.75
C SER A 338 -65.60 -20.72 41.42
N GLU A 339 -66.29 -20.09 40.45
CA GLU A 339 -66.44 -20.59 39.09
C GLU A 339 -65.10 -20.64 38.35
N ALA A 340 -64.29 -19.59 38.46
CA ALA A 340 -62.97 -19.57 37.86
C ALA A 340 -62.06 -20.66 38.46
N THR A 341 -62.18 -20.95 39.76
CA THR A 341 -61.43 -22.01 40.42
C THR A 341 -61.82 -23.40 39.89
N LEU A 342 -63.12 -23.68 39.78
CA LEU A 342 -63.61 -24.97 39.28
C LEU A 342 -63.20 -25.19 37.82
N LEU A 343 -63.34 -24.17 36.96
CA LEU A 343 -62.96 -24.27 35.55
C LEU A 343 -61.45 -24.49 35.36
N LEU A 344 -60.61 -23.83 36.16
CA LEU A 344 -59.16 -24.03 36.11
C LEU A 344 -58.75 -25.43 36.61
N MET A 345 -59.43 -25.95 37.63
CA MET A 345 -59.22 -27.32 38.11
C MET A 345 -59.69 -28.37 37.08
N ASP A 346 -60.78 -28.13 36.36
CA ASP A 346 -61.29 -29.05 35.33
C ASP A 346 -60.28 -29.23 34.17
N ILE A 347 -59.57 -28.15 33.80
CA ILE A 347 -58.45 -28.22 32.85
C ILE A 347 -57.11 -28.61 33.51
N ARG A 348 -57.17 -29.23 34.70
CA ARG A 348 -56.07 -29.85 35.47
C ARG A 348 -55.04 -28.91 36.10
N TYR A 349 -55.38 -27.67 36.43
CA TYR A 349 -54.55 -26.89 37.35
C TYR A 349 -54.72 -27.39 38.79
N SER A 350 -53.62 -27.46 39.54
CA SER A 350 -53.68 -27.75 40.97
C SER A 350 -54.35 -26.60 41.74
N ALA A 351 -54.84 -26.87 42.95
CA ALA A 351 -55.44 -25.86 43.82
C ALA A 351 -54.49 -24.68 44.06
N ASP A 352 -53.21 -24.95 44.34
CA ASP A 352 -52.21 -23.93 44.60
C ASP A 352 -51.95 -23.04 43.38
N ASN A 353 -51.84 -23.64 42.19
CA ASN A 353 -51.63 -22.88 40.96
C ASN A 353 -52.87 -22.05 40.60
N THR A 354 -54.07 -22.57 40.86
CA THR A 354 -55.33 -21.87 40.62
C THR A 354 -55.44 -20.63 41.51
N ALA A 355 -55.18 -20.78 42.82
CA ALA A 355 -55.16 -19.67 43.77
C ALA A 355 -54.13 -18.59 43.36
N PHE A 356 -52.92 -19.01 42.98
CA PHE A 356 -51.88 -18.09 42.52
C PHE A 356 -52.30 -17.28 41.28
N LEU A 357 -52.91 -17.94 40.28
CA LEU A 357 -53.35 -17.29 39.05
C LEU A 357 -54.47 -16.28 39.29
N LEU A 358 -55.43 -16.59 40.15
CA LEU A 358 -56.54 -15.68 40.47
C LEU A 358 -56.03 -14.47 41.27
N THR A 359 -55.16 -14.69 42.24
CA THR A 359 -54.51 -13.60 43.01
C THR A 359 -53.73 -12.65 42.09
N LEU A 360 -53.03 -13.18 41.09
CA LEU A 360 -52.30 -12.38 40.12
C LEU A 360 -53.25 -11.55 39.24
N VAL A 361 -54.41 -12.10 38.86
CA VAL A 361 -55.43 -11.35 38.11
C VAL A 361 -56.05 -10.26 38.98
N ASP A 362 -56.31 -10.52 40.26
CA ASP A 362 -56.86 -9.53 41.19
C ASP A 362 -55.89 -8.36 41.43
N ALA A 363 -54.59 -8.63 41.55
CA ALA A 363 -53.57 -7.58 41.61
C ALA A 363 -53.56 -6.70 40.34
N THR A 364 -53.84 -7.28 39.16
CA THR A 364 -53.95 -6.52 37.90
C THR A 364 -55.28 -5.76 37.74
N LYS A 365 -56.36 -6.18 38.40
CA LYS A 365 -57.64 -5.42 38.41
C LYS A 365 -57.46 -4.07 39.12
N VAL A 366 -56.77 -4.07 40.26
CA VAL A 366 -56.53 -2.88 41.09
C VAL A 366 -55.71 -1.80 40.35
N LEU A 367 -54.73 -2.22 39.53
CA LEU A 367 -53.89 -1.28 38.76
C LEU A 367 -54.61 -0.56 37.61
N ILE A 368 -55.72 -1.12 37.08
CA ILE A 368 -56.46 -0.53 35.95
C ILE A 368 -57.48 0.52 36.43
N GLU A 369 -57.97 0.45 37.67
CA GLU A 369 -58.85 1.47 38.25
C GLU A 369 -58.11 2.79 38.54
N GLU A 370 -56.82 2.75 38.90
CA GLU A 370 -56.02 3.96 39.17
C GLU A 370 -55.52 4.66 37.88
N GLU A 371 -55.30 3.96 36.77
CA GLU A 371 -54.83 4.56 35.49
C GLU A 371 -55.93 5.26 34.66
N ARG A 372 -57.20 5.20 35.09
CA ARG A 372 -58.35 5.77 34.35
C ARG A 372 -58.53 7.28 34.52
N LEU A 373 -57.74 7.95 35.35
CA LEU A 373 -57.68 9.41 35.47
C LEU A 373 -56.47 9.96 34.69
N LYS A 374 -56.57 10.03 33.36
CA LYS A 374 -55.63 10.78 32.51
C LYS A 374 -56.27 12.08 32.03
N GLU A 375 -55.50 13.17 32.12
CA GLU A 375 -55.86 14.52 31.67
C GLU A 375 -56.21 14.56 30.17
N LEU A 376 -57.17 15.41 29.82
CA LEU A 376 -57.66 15.59 28.45
C LEU A 376 -56.52 16.03 27.53
N THR A 377 -56.40 15.39 26.37
CA THR A 377 -55.39 15.77 25.38
C THR A 377 -55.89 16.96 24.55
N LYS A 378 -54.97 17.76 23.98
CA LYS A 378 -55.33 18.90 23.10
C LYS A 378 -56.24 18.49 21.93
N LEU A 379 -56.16 17.24 21.49
CA LEU A 379 -57.02 16.69 20.44
C LEU A 379 -58.48 16.48 20.91
N ASP A 380 -58.65 16.16 22.19
CA ASP A 380 -59.97 15.99 22.81
C ASP A 380 -60.64 17.34 23.05
N VAL A 381 -59.87 18.36 23.48
CA VAL A 381 -60.34 19.75 23.60
C VAL A 381 -60.80 20.28 22.24
N VAL A 382 -60.00 20.09 21.18
CA VAL A 382 -60.35 20.53 19.82
C VAL A 382 -61.61 19.82 19.29
N LYS A 383 -61.79 18.53 19.60
CA LYS A 383 -63.02 17.82 19.24
C LYS A 383 -64.23 18.33 20.04
N GLY A 384 -64.06 18.63 21.32
CA GLY A 384 -65.09 19.21 22.17
C GLY A 384 -65.63 20.53 21.62
N VAL A 385 -64.73 21.42 21.17
CA VAL A 385 -65.12 22.69 20.52
C VAL A 385 -65.86 22.43 19.21
N LYS A 386 -65.37 21.51 18.37
CA LYS A 386 -65.96 21.22 17.07
C LYS A 386 -67.38 20.64 17.13
N VAL A 387 -67.69 19.91 18.19
CA VAL A 387 -69.01 19.29 18.41
C VAL A 387 -69.90 20.18 19.30
N GLY A 388 -69.40 21.35 19.73
CA GLY A 388 -70.14 22.35 20.49
C GLY A 388 -70.36 22.00 21.97
N VAL A 389 -69.57 21.07 22.50
CA VAL A 389 -69.66 20.61 23.89
C VAL A 389 -68.94 21.57 24.86
N ILE A 390 -67.94 22.30 24.36
CA ILE A 390 -67.29 23.42 25.04
C ILE A 390 -67.18 24.59 24.05
N THR A 391 -67.17 25.83 24.55
CA THR A 391 -67.05 27.02 23.70
C THR A 391 -65.63 27.20 23.17
N VAL A 392 -65.47 27.99 22.10
CA VAL A 392 -64.15 28.27 21.52
C VAL A 392 -63.28 29.00 22.54
N GLU A 393 -63.83 29.97 23.28
CA GLU A 393 -63.09 30.63 24.34
C GLU A 393 -62.65 29.66 25.45
N GLU A 394 -63.52 28.76 25.93
CA GLU A 394 -63.15 27.77 26.97
C GLU A 394 -62.05 26.79 26.52
N GLY A 395 -62.07 26.38 25.25
CA GLY A 395 -61.05 25.50 24.68
C GLY A 395 -59.67 26.16 24.49
N TYR A 396 -59.55 27.48 24.56
CA TYR A 396 -58.26 28.19 24.51
C TYR A 396 -57.58 28.31 25.88
N ILE A 397 -58.30 28.08 26.98
CA ILE A 397 -57.82 28.26 28.37
C ILE A 397 -57.55 26.91 29.05
N MET A 398 -58.03 25.79 28.48
CA MET A 398 -57.71 24.40 28.85
C MET A 398 -56.56 23.86 28.00
#